data_AF-A0A5E4GL88-F1
#
_entry.id   AF-A0A5E4GL88-F1
#
_cell.length_a   1.000
_cell.length_b   1.000
_cell.length_c   1.000
_cell.angle_alpha   90.00
_cell.angle_beta   90.00
_cell.angle_gamma   90.00
#
_symmetry.space_group_name_H-M   'P 1'
#
loop_
_entity.id
_entity.type
_entity.pdbx_description
1 polymer ?
#
loop_
_entity_poly.entity_id
_entity_poly.type
_entity_poly.pdbx_seq_one_letter_code
_entity_poly.pdbx_strand_id
1 'polypeptide(L)'
;WLEMMYAKSDSWAESCLRGKFFGGMCTTRRVESMNKYVKDYLRKGVKLFECIPAIDRAMLRLRNTTAKDGFNAKYSTPVLKTALTKLEQQASLIYTHRCFLL
;
A
#
# COMPACT_ATOMS: atom_id res chain seq x y z
N TRP A 1 3.21 -18.61 22.19
CA TRP A 1 2.65 -18.69 20.81
C TRP A 1 2.94 -17.42 20.01
N LEU A 2 2.47 -16.24 20.46
CA LEU A 2 2.76 -14.95 19.82
C LEU A 2 4.27 -14.65 19.69
N GLU A 3 5.05 -14.89 20.73
CA GLU A 3 6.51 -14.71 20.71
C GLU A 3 7.22 -15.66 19.73
N MET A 4 6.77 -16.92 19.65
CA MET A 4 7.30 -17.89 18.69
C MET A 4 6.97 -17.53 17.24
N MET A 5 5.82 -16.91 17.01
CA MET A 5 5.42 -16.39 15.71
C MET A 5 6.25 -15.16 15.35
N TYR A 6 6.44 -14.22 16.30
CA TYR A 6 7.27 -13.03 16.11
C TYR A 6 8.76 -13.37 15.88
N ALA A 7 9.27 -14.43 16.52
CA ALA A 7 10.63 -14.94 16.31
C ALA A 7 10.86 -15.47 14.88
N LYS A 8 9.80 -15.73 14.10
CA LYS A 8 9.87 -16.13 12.68
C LYS A 8 9.55 -14.99 11.71
N SER A 9 9.36 -13.77 12.22
CA SER A 9 8.93 -12.60 11.42
C SER A 9 9.92 -12.19 10.33
N ASP A 10 11.22 -12.45 10.51
CA ASP A 10 12.25 -12.22 9.47
C ASP A 10 12.06 -13.12 8.23
N SER A 11 11.34 -14.23 8.38
CA SER A 11 10.99 -15.13 7.27
C SER A 11 9.70 -14.71 6.56
N TRP A 12 8.99 -13.71 7.08
CA TRP A 12 7.63 -13.37 6.63
C TRP A 12 7.59 -12.33 5.51
N ALA A 13 8.65 -11.56 5.29
CA ALA A 13 8.56 -10.35 4.47
C ALA A 13 9.09 -10.47 3.02
N GLU A 14 10.31 -10.92 2.74
CA GLU A 14 10.91 -10.54 1.44
C GLU A 14 12.09 -11.37 0.92
N SER A 15 12.72 -12.23 1.72
CA SER A 15 13.99 -12.90 1.37
C SER A 15 13.84 -14.23 0.61
N CYS A 16 12.70 -14.93 0.70
CA CYS A 16 12.53 -16.25 0.05
C CYS A 16 12.23 -16.20 -1.47
N LEU A 17 11.79 -15.07 -2.02
CA LEU A 17 11.35 -14.98 -3.42
C LEU A 17 12.28 -14.18 -4.32
N ARG A 18 13.23 -13.43 -3.76
CA ARG A 18 14.18 -12.62 -4.52
C ARG A 18 15.36 -13.50 -4.97
N GLY A 19 15.27 -14.04 -6.19
CA GLY A 19 16.40 -14.70 -6.86
C GLY A 19 16.20 -16.17 -7.24
N LYS A 20 15.08 -16.82 -6.87
CA LYS A 20 14.82 -18.24 -7.19
C LYS A 20 13.67 -18.50 -8.16
N PHE A 21 12.74 -17.57 -8.36
CA PHE A 21 11.55 -17.81 -9.19
C PHE A 21 11.29 -16.64 -10.15
N PHE A 22 11.43 -16.94 -11.45
CA PHE A 22 11.00 -16.17 -12.63
C PHE A 22 11.24 -14.65 -12.62
N GLY A 23 12.44 -14.21 -13.01
CA GLY A 23 12.66 -12.93 -13.71
C GLY A 23 12.15 -11.65 -13.03
N GLY A 24 12.02 -11.64 -11.69
CA GLY A 24 11.46 -10.49 -10.97
C GLY A 24 9.93 -10.35 -11.08
N MET A 25 9.22 -11.29 -11.70
CA MET A 25 7.76 -11.36 -11.66
C MET A 25 7.32 -12.07 -10.39
N CYS A 26 7.27 -11.33 -9.29
CA CYS A 26 6.58 -11.78 -8.10
C CYS A 26 5.11 -11.37 -8.19
N THR A 27 4.18 -12.33 -8.21
CA THR A 27 2.76 -12.11 -7.90
C THR A 27 2.62 -11.82 -6.41
N THR A 28 3.18 -10.71 -5.98
CA THR A 28 2.88 -10.15 -4.66
C THR A 28 1.60 -9.34 -4.80
N ARG A 29 0.78 -9.35 -3.76
CA ARG A 29 -0.42 -8.49 -3.65
C ARG A 29 -0.13 -7.00 -3.94
N ARG A 30 1.14 -6.58 -3.79
CA ARG A 30 1.66 -5.25 -4.13
C ARG A 30 1.73 -4.98 -5.64
N VAL A 31 2.17 -5.94 -6.46
CA VAL A 31 2.21 -5.80 -7.93
C VAL A 31 0.80 -5.90 -8.50
N GLU A 32 -0.08 -6.69 -7.90
CA GLU A 32 -1.49 -6.76 -8.31
C GLU A 32 -2.24 -5.45 -8.06
N SER A 33 -2.02 -4.79 -6.91
CA SER A 33 -2.65 -3.49 -6.64
C SER A 33 -2.13 -2.41 -7.60
N MET A 34 -0.84 -2.44 -7.93
CA MET A 34 -0.25 -1.54 -8.94
C MET A 34 -0.80 -1.83 -10.33
N ASN A 35 -0.90 -3.09 -10.73
CA ASN A 35 -1.49 -3.48 -12.02
C ASN A 35 -2.96 -3.09 -12.10
N LYS A 36 -3.73 -3.30 -11.03
CA LYS A 36 -5.13 -2.85 -10.96
C LYS A 36 -5.21 -1.33 -11.10
N TYR A 37 -4.39 -0.61 -10.35
CA TYR A 37 -4.33 0.84 -10.43
C TYR A 37 -4.06 1.31 -11.86
N VAL A 38 -3.02 0.79 -12.52
CA VAL A 38 -2.71 1.14 -13.91
C VAL A 38 -3.85 0.75 -14.88
N LYS A 39 -4.46 -0.43 -14.72
CA LYS A 39 -5.62 -0.86 -15.52
C LYS A 39 -6.82 0.06 -15.37
N ASP A 40 -7.07 0.60 -14.17
CA ASP A 40 -8.19 1.53 -13.93
C ASP A 40 -8.04 2.84 -14.73
N TYR A 41 -6.81 3.26 -15.02
CA TYR A 41 -6.51 4.42 -15.87
C TYR A 41 -6.41 4.07 -17.36
N LEU A 42 -6.00 2.85 -17.70
CA LEU A 42 -5.96 2.33 -19.08
C LEU A 42 -7.31 1.71 -19.48
N ARG A 43 -8.37 2.51 -19.45
CA ARG A 43 -9.71 2.07 -19.87
C ARG A 43 -9.71 1.62 -21.33
N LYS A 44 -10.64 0.72 -21.67
CA LYS A 44 -10.87 0.29 -23.06
C LYS A 44 -11.21 1.53 -23.90
N GLY A 45 -10.34 1.91 -24.85
CA GLY A 45 -10.50 3.08 -25.71
C GLY A 45 -9.44 4.19 -25.55
N VAL A 46 -8.51 4.08 -24.60
CA VAL A 46 -7.35 5.00 -24.53
C VAL A 46 -6.44 4.77 -25.75
N LYS A 47 -6.08 5.84 -26.45
CA LYS A 47 -5.17 5.74 -27.60
C LYS A 47 -3.74 5.45 -27.12
N LEU A 48 -2.95 4.72 -27.91
CA LEU A 48 -1.61 4.31 -27.51
C LEU A 48 -0.71 5.51 -27.11
N PHE A 49 -0.81 6.62 -27.82
CA PHE A 49 -0.03 7.84 -27.50
C PHE A 49 -0.48 8.53 -26.20
N GLU A 50 -1.70 8.25 -25.73
CA GLU A 50 -2.24 8.80 -24.47
C GLU A 50 -1.90 7.90 -23.27
N CYS A 51 -1.48 6.66 -23.51
CA CYS A 51 -1.16 5.69 -22.45
C CYS A 51 -0.04 6.18 -21.53
N ILE A 52 1.09 6.63 -22.08
CA ILE A 52 2.23 7.08 -21.27
C ILE A 52 1.86 8.31 -20.42
N PRO A 53 1.28 9.39 -20.98
CA PRO A 53 0.80 10.51 -20.18
C PRO A 53 -0.28 10.15 -19.15
N ALA A 54 -1.14 9.16 -19.44
CA ALA A 54 -2.13 8.69 -18.49
C ALA A 54 -1.49 7.97 -17.29
N ILE A 55 -0.50 7.10 -17.55
CA ILE A 55 0.26 6.41 -16.50
C ILE A 55 1.04 7.42 -15.65
N ASP A 56 1.74 8.37 -16.26
CA ASP A 56 2.51 9.37 -15.51
C ASP A 56 1.62 10.21 -14.59
N ARG A 57 0.45 10.63 -15.06
CA ARG A 57 -0.54 11.35 -14.23
C ARG A 57 -1.07 10.49 -13.10
N ALA A 58 -1.32 9.20 -13.35
CA ALA A 58 -1.74 8.27 -12.30
C ALA A 58 -0.63 8.12 -11.23
N MET A 59 0.63 7.96 -11.65
CA MET A 59 1.77 7.86 -10.75
C MET A 59 1.97 9.14 -9.92
N LEU A 60 1.83 10.32 -10.53
CA LEU A 60 1.87 11.59 -9.83
C LEU A 60 0.77 11.70 -8.78
N ARG A 61 -0.47 11.35 -9.13
CA ARG A 61 -1.60 11.32 -8.17
C ARG A 61 -1.32 10.38 -7.01
N LEU A 62 -0.82 9.18 -7.29
CA LEU A 62 -0.48 8.20 -6.26
C LEU A 62 0.56 8.78 -5.29
N ARG A 63 1.67 9.31 -5.81
CA ARG A 63 2.73 9.92 -5.00
C ARG A 63 2.22 11.08 -4.15
N ASN A 64 1.44 11.98 -4.73
CA ASN A 64 0.89 13.12 -4.01
C ASN A 64 -0.06 12.69 -2.88
N THR A 65 -0.87 11.66 -3.14
CA THR A 65 -1.78 11.12 -2.12
C THR A 65 -0.99 10.45 -1.00
N THR A 66 0.02 9.64 -1.31
CA THR A 66 0.89 9.03 -0.30
C THR A 66 1.64 10.06 0.53
N ALA A 67 2.13 11.14 -0.09
CA ALA A 67 2.77 12.24 0.62
C ALA A 67 1.80 12.94 1.59
N LYS A 68 0.57 13.21 1.14
CA LYS A 68 -0.50 13.77 1.98
C LYS A 68 -0.85 12.83 3.14
N ASP A 69 -0.96 11.54 2.88
CA ASP A 69 -1.28 10.53 3.90
C ASP A 69 -0.17 10.42 4.94
N GLY A 70 1.10 10.49 4.53
CA GLY A 70 2.25 10.51 5.44
C GLY A 70 2.32 11.78 6.28
N PHE A 71 2.00 12.95 5.67
CA PHE A 71 1.88 14.20 6.42
C PHE A 71 0.78 14.11 7.48
N ASN A 72 -0.41 13.63 7.11
CA ASN A 72 -1.52 13.48 8.03
C ASN A 72 -1.20 12.50 9.16
N ALA A 73 -0.57 11.36 8.85
CA ALA A 73 -0.16 10.38 9.85
C ALA A 73 0.84 10.94 10.87
N LYS A 74 1.66 11.93 10.48
CA LYS A 74 2.65 12.54 11.37
C LYS A 74 2.11 13.71 12.19
N TYR A 75 1.19 14.49 11.63
CA TYR A 75 0.77 15.78 12.22
C TYR A 75 -0.70 15.83 12.61
N SER A 76 -1.46 14.77 12.39
CA SER A 76 -2.88 14.68 12.75
C SER A 76 -3.14 13.37 13.49
N THR A 77 -4.27 13.29 14.19
CA THR A 77 -4.74 12.08 14.85
C THR A 77 -5.89 11.46 14.05
N PRO A 78 -5.92 10.13 13.85
CA PRO A 78 -7.01 9.50 13.15
C PRO A 78 -8.27 9.50 14.03
N VAL A 79 -9.43 9.57 13.37
CA VAL A 79 -10.72 9.43 14.06
C VAL A 79 -10.89 7.98 14.49
N LEU A 80 -10.97 7.76 15.80
CA LEU A 80 -11.20 6.46 16.41
C LEU A 80 -12.70 6.15 16.34
N LYS A 81 -13.08 5.03 15.74
CA LYS A 81 -14.50 4.72 15.46
C LYS A 81 -15.06 3.62 16.33
N THR A 82 -14.23 2.71 16.86
CA THR A 82 -14.72 1.57 17.64
C THR A 82 -14.60 1.80 19.13
N ALA A 83 -15.29 0.96 19.91
CA ALA A 83 -15.20 0.98 21.38
C ALA A 83 -13.79 0.60 21.91
N LEU A 84 -12.90 0.09 21.05
CA LEU A 84 -11.54 -0.32 21.39
C LEU A 84 -10.53 0.82 21.24
N THR A 85 -10.88 2.01 21.74
CA THR A 85 -10.12 3.26 21.54
C THR A 85 -8.64 3.16 21.93
N LYS A 86 -8.32 2.45 23.03
CA LYS A 86 -6.92 2.24 23.47
C LYS A 86 -6.11 1.44 22.45
N LEU A 87 -6.71 0.43 21.84
CA LEU A 87 -6.06 -0.38 20.80
C LEU A 87 -5.87 0.44 19.52
N GLU A 88 -6.88 1.19 19.12
CA GLU A 88 -6.81 2.04 17.94
C GLU A 88 -5.79 3.17 18.09
N GLN A 89 -5.63 3.74 19.29
CA GLN A 89 -4.56 4.68 19.60
C GLN A 89 -3.18 4.06 19.39
N GLN A 90 -2.94 2.86 19.90
CA GLN A 90 -1.67 2.16 19.69
C GLN A 90 -1.45 1.85 18.19
N ALA A 91 -2.50 1.42 17.50
CA ALA A 91 -2.44 1.19 16.06
C ALA A 91 -2.16 2.47 15.26
N SER A 92 -2.63 3.63 15.72
CA SER A 92 -2.44 4.91 15.02
C SER A 92 -0.99 5.37 14.96
N LEU A 93 -0.15 4.90 15.89
CA LEU A 93 1.29 5.17 15.89
C LEU A 93 2.04 4.38 14.81
N ILE A 94 1.44 3.30 14.31
CA ILE A 94 2.08 2.36 13.36
C ILE A 94 1.47 2.50 11.97
N TYR A 95 0.15 2.70 11.89
CA TYR A 95 -0.60 2.69 10.64
C TYR A 95 -1.01 4.10 10.21
N THR A 96 -1.09 4.32 8.89
CA THR A 96 -1.60 5.57 8.33
C THR A 96 -3.11 5.71 8.57
N HIS A 97 -3.60 6.95 8.55
CA HIS A 97 -5.01 7.27 8.80
C HIS A 97 -5.99 6.50 7.89
N ARG A 98 -5.54 6.06 6.72
CA ARG A 98 -6.36 5.23 5.80
C ARG A 98 -6.91 3.97 6.45
N CYS A 99 -6.20 3.38 7.41
CA CYS A 99 -6.66 2.19 8.12
C CYS A 99 -7.86 2.47 9.04
N PHE A 100 -8.13 3.74 9.36
CA PHE A 100 -9.21 4.19 10.24
C PHE A 100 -10.38 4.81 9.48
N LEU A 101 -10.32 4.86 8.14
CA LEU A 101 -11.36 5.43 7.27
C LEU A 101 -12.43 4.41 6.84
N LEU A 102 -12.63 3.31 7.59
CA LEU A 102 -13.65 2.30 7.34
C LEU A 102 -15.07 2.88 7.28
#